data_AF-A0A7Y6IWF5-F1
#
_entry.id   AF-A0A7Y6IWF5-F1
#
_cell.length_a   1.000
_cell.length_b   1.000
_cell.length_c   1.000
_cell.angle_alpha   90.00
_cell.angle_beta   90.00
_cell.angle_gamma   90.00
#
_symmetry.space_group_name_H-M   'P 1'
#
loop_
_entity.id
_entity.type
_entity.pdbx_description
1 polymer ?
#
loop_
_entity_poly.entity_id
_entity_poly.type
_entity_poly.pdbx_seq_one_letter_code
_entity_poly.pdbx_strand_id
1 'polypeptide(L)' 'MWIVRLPEQRIPFGPFTDEQEAQRFAAFLTAEVDPAVVERLCSPATELLNWRDHLNGGDQ' A
#
# COMPACT_ATOMS: atom_id res chain seq x y z
N MET A 1 -3.85 -9.30 0.43
CA MET A 1 -2.42 -9.19 0.07
C MET A 1 -1.95 -7.81 0.45
N TRP A 2 -0.71 -7.71 0.89
CA TRP A 2 -0.10 -6.52 1.44
C TRP A 2 1.19 -6.21 0.68
N ILE A 3 1.56 -4.94 0.63
CA ILE A 3 2.84 -4.48 0.11
C ILE A 3 3.48 -3.56 1.14
N VAL A 4 4.80 -3.42 1.06
CA VAL A 4 5.55 -2.41 1.81
C VAL A 4 6.13 -1.43 0.80
N ARG A 5 5.89 -0.12 0.95
CA ARG A 5 6.51 0.92 0.12
C ARG A 5 7.56 1.68 0.90
N LEU A 6 8.58 2.15 0.17
CA LEU A 6 9.41 3.28 0.59
C LEU A 6 8.83 4.55 -0.07
N PRO A 7 8.20 5.48 0.67
CA PRO A 7 7.48 6.62 0.09
C PRO A 7 8.32 7.49 -0.85
N GLU A 8 9.55 7.77 -0.45
CA GLU A 8 10.47 8.61 -1.21
C GLU A 8 10.99 7.92 -2.48
N GLN A 9 11.16 6.59 -2.43
CA GLN A 9 11.73 5.81 -3.53
C GLN A 9 10.66 5.24 -4.47
N ARG A 10 9.39 5.19 -4.01
CA ARG A 10 8.24 4.61 -4.73
C ARG A 10 8.45 3.15 -5.16
N ILE A 11 9.32 2.42 -4.45
CA ILE A 11 9.58 0.99 -4.69
C ILE A 11 8.65 0.16 -3.81
N PRO A 12 7.80 -0.71 -4.40
CA PRO A 12 6.99 -1.65 -3.65
C PRO A 12 7.72 -2.98 -3.41
N PHE A 13 7.59 -3.53 -2.21
CA PHE A 13 8.03 -4.87 -1.81
C PHE A 13 6.82 -5.77 -1.52
N GLY A 14 6.88 -7.02 -1.96
CA GLY A 14 5.81 -8.02 -1.79
C GLY A 14 5.41 -8.69 -3.11
N PRO A 15 4.21 -9.29 -3.20
CA PRO A 15 3.12 -9.22 -2.22
C PRO A 15 3.30 -10.16 -1.02
N PHE A 16 2.87 -9.70 0.15
CA PHE A 16 2.73 -10.49 1.36
C PHE A 16 1.29 -10.98 1.53
N THR A 17 1.11 -12.21 2.04
CA THR A 17 -0.22 -12.76 2.33
C THR A 17 -0.71 -12.38 3.73
N ASP A 18 0.22 -12.19 4.68
CA ASP A 18 -0.03 -11.82 6.07
C ASP A 18 0.35 -10.37 6.37
N GLU A 19 -0.47 -9.66 7.15
CA GLU A 19 -0.23 -8.26 7.51
C GLU A 19 0.93 -8.11 8.50
N GLN A 20 1.04 -9.00 9.48
CA GLN A 20 2.10 -8.91 10.51
C GLN A 20 3.48 -9.22 9.93
N GLU A 21 3.56 -10.08 8.92
CA GLU A 21 4.78 -10.28 8.13
C GLU A 21 5.20 -8.99 7.42
N ALA A 22 4.26 -8.33 6.73
CA ALA A 22 4.52 -7.05 6.06
C ALA A 22 4.95 -5.95 7.06
N GLN A 23 4.31 -5.88 8.23
CA GLN A 23 4.69 -4.93 9.29
C GLN A 23 6.09 -5.19 9.86
N ARG A 24 6.45 -6.45 10.10
CA ARG A 24 7.81 -6.81 10.55
C ARG A 24 8.85 -6.44 9.51
N PHE A 25 8.57 -6.67 8.24
CA PHE A 25 9.46 -6.27 7.15
C PHE A 25 9.58 -4.75 7.02
N ALA A 26 8.48 -4.00 7.16
CA ALA A 26 8.51 -2.53 7.17
C ALA A 26 9.33 -1.97 8.35
N ALA A 27 9.23 -2.58 9.54
CA ALA A 27 10.03 -2.18 10.69
C ALA A 27 11.53 -2.39 10.46
N PHE A 28 11.90 -3.51 9.83
CA PHE A 28 13.28 -3.79 9.43
C PHE A 28 13.81 -2.73 8.43
N LEU A 29 13.05 -2.45 7.36
CA LEU A 29 13.43 -1.43 6.37
C LEU A 29 13.53 -0.03 6.97
N THR A 30 12.63 0.31 7.89
CA THR A 30 12.63 1.60 8.60
C THR A 30 13.86 1.78 9.49
N ALA A 31 14.36 0.69 10.08
CA ALA A 31 15.56 0.74 10.91
C ALA A 31 16.85 0.89 10.09
N GLU A 32 16.92 0.24 8.92
CA GLU A 32 18.18 0.08 8.16
C GLU A 32 18.32 1.02 6.96
N VAL A 33 17.21 1.48 6.37
CA VAL A 33 17.21 2.13 5.05
C VAL A 33 16.50 3.48 5.07
N ASP A 34 15.18 3.47 5.17
CA ASP A 34 14.30 4.63 5.03
C ASP A 34 12.93 4.32 5.62
N PRO A 35 12.13 5.33 6.02
CA PRO A 35 10.77 5.12 6.50
C PRO A 35 9.94 4.27 5.52
N ALA A 36 9.47 3.12 5.98
CA ALA A 36 8.66 2.20 5.17
C ALA A 36 7.19 2.19 5.65
N VAL A 37 6.26 2.00 4.71
CA VAL A 37 4.81 2.02 4.98
C VAL A 37 4.18 0.73 4.45
N VAL A 38 3.30 0.11 5.25
CA VAL A 38 2.53 -1.06 4.86
C VAL A 38 1.21 -0.62 4.26
N GLU A 39 0.83 -1.20 3.13
CA GLU A 39 -0.44 -0.96 2.47
C GLU A 39 -1.11 -2.24 2.02
N ARG A 40 -2.44 -2.20 1.99
CA ARG A 40 -3.23 -3.27 1.41
C ARG A 40 -3.16 -3.17 -0.11
N LEU A 41 -2.74 -4.25 -0.76
CA LEU A 41 -2.79 -4.35 -2.22
C LEU A 41 -4.25 -4.48 -2.63
N CYS A 42 -4.83 -3.38 -3.10
CA CYS A 42 -6.15 -3.38 -3.70
C CYS A 42 -6.09 -3.93 -5.13
N SER A 43 -7.15 -4.61 -5.57
CA SER A 43 -7.26 -5.00 -6.97
C SER A 43 -7.32 -3.74 -7.84
N PRO A 44 -6.63 -3.69 -8.99
CA PRO A 44 -6.74 -2.57 -9.92
C PRO A 44 -8.20 -2.25 -10.29
N ALA A 45 -9.05 -3.28 -10.37
CA ALA A 45 -10.48 -3.11 -10.60
C ALA A 45 -11.17 -2.36 -9.45
N THR A 46 -10.82 -2.68 -8.20
CA THR A 46 -11.35 -1.98 -7.02
C THR A 46 -10.89 -0.52 -6.97
N GLU A 47 -9.64 -0.23 -7.34
CA GLU A 47 -9.14 1.15 -7.40
C GLU A 47 -9.87 1.97 -8.47
N LEU A 48 -10.10 1.40 -9.64
CA LEU A 48 -10.86 2.06 -10.71
C LEU A 48 -12.33 2.29 -10.33
N LEU A 49 -12.96 1.33 -9.64
CA LEU A 49 -14.32 1.49 -9.13
C LEU A 49 -14.39 2.59 -8.06
N ASN A 50 -13.46 2.60 -7.10
CA ASN A 50 -13.38 3.64 -6.08
C ASN A 50 -13.14 5.03 -6.69
N TRP A 51 -12.30 5.12 -7.73
CA TRP A 51 -12.06 6.38 -8.45
C TRP A 51 -13.31 6.87 -9.17
N ARG A 52 -14.01 5.98 -9.89
CA ARG A 52 -15.29 6.29 -10.54
C ARG A 52 -16.32 6.78 -9.52
N ASP A 53 -16.42 6.11 -8.38
CA ASP A 53 -17.42 6.45 -7.36
C ASP A 53 -17.11 7.80 -6.68
N HIS A 54 -15.83 8.15 -6.50
CA HIS A 54 -15.44 9.49 -6.04
C HIS A 54 -15.78 10.61 -7.04
N LEU A 55 -15.72 10.35 -8.34
CA LEU A 55 -16.12 11.34 -9.36
C LEU A 55 -17.63 11.56 -9.42
N ASN A 56 -18.42 10.54 -9.09
CA ASN A 56 -19.88 10.60 -9.13
C ASN A 56 -20.50 11.09 -7.81
N GLY A 57 -19.74 11.16 -6.72
CA GLY A 57 -20.20 11.60 -5.40
C GLY A 57 -20.06 13.10 -5.11
N GLY A 58 -19.54 13.90 -6.05
CA GLY A 58 -19.21 15.31 -5.87
C GLY A 58 -20.29 16.33 -6.27
N ASP A 59 -21.55 15.91 -6.46
CA ASP A 59 -22.66 16.78 -6.91
C ASP A 59 -23.77 16.95 -5.84
N GLN A 60 -23.39 17.16 -4.58
CA GLN A 60 -24.32 17.64 -3.52
C GLN A 60 -23.70 18.75 -2.67
#